data_AF-A0A6B3H3M4-F1
#
_entry.id   AF-A0A6B3H3M4-F1
#
_cell.length_a   1.000
_cell.length_b   1.000
_cell.length_c   1.000
_cell.angle_alpha   90.00
_cell.angle_beta   90.00
_cell.angle_gamma   90.00
#
_symmetry.space_group_name_H-M   'P 1'
#
loop_
_entity.id
_entity.type
_entity.pdbx_description
1 polymer ?
#
loop_
_entity_poly.entity_id
_entity_poly.type
_entity_poly.pdbx_seq_one_letter_code
_entity_poly.pdbx_strand_id
1 'polypeptide(L)' 'AVAQVALDGVEFCRLVAGRIPPVEAAAGQEGDREAIRDVLFASASLSRL' A
#
# COMPACT_ATOMS: atom_id res chain seq x y z
N ALA A 1 7.80 17.37 -3.12
CA ALA A 1 8.05 16.56 -1.92
C ALA A 1 7.69 15.10 -2.23
N VAL A 2 8.27 14.13 -1.54
CA VAL A 2 8.00 12.68 -1.76
C VAL A 2 7.11 12.18 -0.62
N ALA A 3 6.18 11.28 -0.92
CA ALA A 3 5.36 10.60 0.10
C ALA A 3 6.04 9.32 0.59
N GLN A 4 5.87 9.01 1.87
CA GLN A 4 6.49 7.87 2.55
C GLN A 4 5.41 7.03 3.25
N VAL A 5 5.58 5.71 3.24
CA VAL A 5 4.74 4.76 3.97
C VAL A 5 5.62 3.58 4.39
N ALA A 6 5.40 3.07 5.59
CA ALA A 6 6.10 1.90 6.11
C ALA A 6 5.22 0.65 5.91
N LEU A 7 5.84 -0.44 5.45
CA LEU A 7 5.21 -1.74 5.26
C LEU A 7 6.17 -2.81 5.75
N ASP A 8 5.69 -3.74 6.58
CA ASP A 8 6.43 -4.97 6.83
C ASP A 8 6.48 -5.81 5.55
N GLY A 9 7.56 -6.58 5.35
CA GLY A 9 7.73 -7.41 4.15
C GLY A 9 6.60 -8.43 3.94
N VAL A 10 6.09 -9.04 5.01
CA VAL A 10 4.96 -9.98 4.95
C VAL A 10 3.65 -9.24 4.68
N GLU A 11 3.51 -8.04 5.23
CA GLU A 11 2.35 -7.17 4.99
C GLU A 11 2.28 -6.68 3.54
N PHE A 12 3.41 -6.28 2.96
CA PHE A 12 3.51 -5.96 1.54
C PHE A 12 3.10 -7.14 0.66
N CYS A 13 3.64 -8.34 0.90
CA CYS A 13 3.26 -9.53 0.15
C CYS A 13 1.75 -9.84 0.26
N ARG A 14 1.16 -9.69 1.45
CA ARG A 14 -0.28 -9.86 1.66
C ARG A 14 -1.10 -8.81 0.91
N LEU A 15 -0.67 -7.56 0.91
CA LEU A 15 -1.30 -6.47 0.17
C LEU A 15 -1.31 -6.76 -1.33
N VAL A 16 -0.13 -7.07 -1.89
CA VAL A 16 0.04 -7.36 -3.32
C VAL A 16 -0.79 -8.57 -3.75
N ALA A 17 -0.90 -9.58 -2.88
CA ALA A 17 -1.74 -10.76 -3.08
C ALA A 17 -3.26 -10.51 -2.89
N GLY A 18 -3.68 -9.26 -2.62
CA GLY A 18 -5.09 -8.91 -2.39
C GLY A 18 -5.69 -9.51 -1.12
N ARG A 19 -4.85 -9.86 -0.13
CA ARG A 19 -5.28 -10.51 1.12
C ARG A 19 -5.65 -9.54 2.23
N ILE A 20 -5.19 -8.29 2.14
CA ILE A 20 -5.52 -7.22 3.08
C ILE A 20 -5.92 -5.95 2.31
N PRO A 21 -6.81 -5.11 2.85
CA PRO A 21 -7.22 -3.89 2.18
C PRO A 21 -6.10 -2.83 2.25
N PRO A 22 -5.92 -2.01 1.18
CA PRO A 22 -4.89 -0.97 1.10
C PRO A 22 -4.84 -0.02 2.31
N VAL A 23 -6.00 0.34 2.88
CA VAL A 23 -6.09 1.32 3.97
C VAL A 23 -5.51 0.78 5.28
N GLU A 24 -5.50 -0.53 5.46
CA GLU A 24 -4.95 -1.19 6.66
C GLU A 24 -3.43 -1.35 6.59
N ALA A 25 -2.86 -1.39 5.38
CA ALA A 25 -1.43 -1.51 5.16
C ALA A 25 -0.68 -0.15 5.31
N ALA A 26 -1.41 0.94 5.48
CA ALA A 26 -0.91 2.31 5.47
C ALA A 26 -0.23 2.76 6.80
N ALA A 27 0.78 2.04 7.29
CA ALA A 27 1.47 2.42 8.52
C ALA A 27 2.47 3.57 8.30
N GLY A 28 2.59 4.49 9.27
CA GLY A 28 3.63 5.53 9.28
C GLY A 28 3.57 6.50 8.09
N GLN A 29 2.38 6.81 7.57
CA GLN A 29 2.23 7.67 6.39
C GLN A 29 2.71 9.10 6.62
N GLU A 30 3.54 9.60 5.70
CA GLU A 30 3.98 11.00 5.65
C GLU A 30 3.90 11.56 4.23
N GLY A 31 3.51 12.83 4.11
CA GLY A 31 3.36 13.51 2.81
C GLY A 31 1.97 13.33 2.20
N ASP A 32 1.92 13.13 0.88
CA ASP A 32 0.67 13.11 0.11
C ASP A 32 -0.11 11.80 0.31
N ARG A 33 -1.25 11.91 1.03
CA ARG A 33 -2.12 10.76 1.34
C ARG A 33 -2.81 10.17 0.10
N GLU A 34 -3.08 10.98 -0.91
CA GLU A 34 -3.71 10.51 -2.15
C GLU A 34 -2.71 9.68 -2.95
N ALA A 35 -1.47 10.16 -3.08
CA ALA A 35 -0.39 9.40 -3.71
C ALA A 35 -0.15 8.05 -3.01
N ILE A 36 -0.14 8.03 -1.67
CA ILE A 36 0.02 6.78 -0.92
C ILE A 36 -1.16 5.84 -1.17
N ARG A 37 -2.40 6.35 -1.12
CA ARG A 37 -3.61 5.56 -1.40
C ARG A 37 -3.51 4.92 -2.79
N ASP A 38 -3.19 5.70 -3.81
CA ASP A 38 -3.18 5.26 -5.19
C ASP A 38 -2.14 4.15 -5.42
N VAL A 39 -0.94 4.26 -4.83
CA VAL A 39 0.09 3.21 -4.89
C VAL A 39 -0.35 1.93 -4.18
N LEU A 40 -0.99 2.03 -3.01
CA LEU A 40 -1.45 0.84 -2.28
C LEU A 40 -2.57 0.12 -3.03
N PHE A 41 -3.49 0.87 -3.66
CA PHE A 41 -4.54 0.30 -4.53
C PHE A 41 -3.97 -0.32 -5.81
N ALA A 42 -2.98 0.32 -6.43
CA ALA A 42 -2.27 -0.23 -7.58
C ALA A 42 -1.50 -1.51 -7.21
N SER A 43 -0.86 -1.55 -6.05
CA SER A 43 -0.16 -2.76 -5.57
C SER A 43 -1.13 -3.92 -5.36
N ALA A 44 -2.29 -3.66 -4.75
CA ALA A 44 -3.32 -4.67 -4.52
C ALA A 44 -3.99 -5.17 -5.82
N SER A 45 -3.90 -4.44 -6.93
CA SER A 45 -4.47 -4.84 -8.22
C SER A 45 -3.59 -5.80 -9.00
N LEU A 46 -2.30 -5.91 -8.67
CA LEU A 46 -1.37 -6.84 -9.33
C LEU A 46 -1.81 -8.31 -9.23
N SER A 47 -2.52 -8.69 -8.17
CA SER A 47 -3.09 -10.04 -8.01
C SER A 47 -4.19 -10.40 -9.02
N ARG A 48 -4.70 -9.42 -9.77
CA ARG A 48 -5.82 -9.58 -10.72
C ARG A 48 -5.39 -9.47 -12.19
N LEU A 49 -4.08 -9.37 -12.46
CA LEU A 49 -3.49 -9.48 -13.79
C LEU A 49 -3.34 -10.96 -14.18
#